data_AF-A0A9X8ZGN8-F1
#
_entry.id   AF-A0A9X8ZGN8-F1
#
_cell.length_a   1.000
_cell.length_b   1.000
_cell.length_c   1.000
_cell.angle_alpha   90.00
_cell.angle_beta   90.00
_cell.angle_gamma   90.00
#
_symmetry.space_group_name_H-M   'P 1'
#
loop_
_entity.id
_entity.type
_entity.pdbx_description
1 polymer ?
#
loop_
_entity_poly.entity_id
_entity_poly.type
_entity_poly.pdbx_seq_one_letter_code
_entity_poly.pdbx_strand_id
1 'polypeptide(L)'
;MKKHVIKQRGTALKERKLDSKATESFTIEYTLQEALDIFLRAKVAEGVRQRTLGEYVRHIRYLTEYLSVYHPSFNYVSDLSPSLIREYITFSKNKKAYAGDEQREKTTTLSVNTINIRLRTLRTMCKFWFEEGITPDNSMKNIKNLKLDAEEEVKGFSDEEVTMILNY
;
A
#
# COMPACT_ATOMS: atom_id res chain seq x y z
N MET A 1 -53.39 23.82 63.33
CA MET A 1 -53.68 24.57 62.07
C MET A 1 -52.58 24.27 61.05
N LYS A 2 -52.93 24.29 59.77
CA LYS A 2 -52.39 23.48 58.66
C LYS A 2 -50.94 23.83 58.25
N LYS A 3 -50.06 22.82 58.22
CA LYS A 3 -48.75 22.87 57.54
C LYS A 3 -48.98 22.89 56.02
N HIS A 4 -48.58 23.98 55.37
CA HIS A 4 -48.58 24.09 53.92
C HIS A 4 -47.37 23.33 53.35
N VAL A 5 -47.64 22.20 52.69
CA VAL A 5 -46.66 21.45 51.92
C VAL A 5 -46.57 22.09 50.54
N ILE A 6 -45.46 22.79 50.27
CA ILE A 6 -45.15 23.31 48.94
C ILE A 6 -44.58 22.16 48.11
N LYS A 7 -45.41 21.64 47.21
CA LYS A 7 -45.07 20.60 46.22
C LYS A 7 -44.24 21.26 45.11
N GLN A 8 -42.92 21.24 45.22
CA GLN A 8 -42.05 21.64 44.10
C GLN A 8 -42.18 20.60 42.98
N ARG A 9 -42.76 21.06 41.86
CA ARG A 9 -42.92 20.33 40.62
C ARG A 9 -41.54 20.09 40.01
N GLY A 10 -41.16 18.82 39.84
CA GLY A 10 -40.02 18.45 39.01
C GLY A 10 -40.26 18.93 37.58
N THR A 11 -39.46 19.89 37.13
CA THR A 11 -39.34 20.26 35.73
C THR A 11 -38.67 19.11 34.99
N ALA A 12 -39.47 18.29 34.31
CA ALA A 12 -38.99 17.36 33.32
C ALA A 12 -38.24 18.16 32.24
N LEU A 13 -36.91 18.03 32.22
CA LEU A 13 -36.07 18.43 31.10
C LEU A 13 -36.53 17.58 29.91
N LYS A 14 -37.36 18.18 29.07
CA LYS A 14 -37.76 17.62 27.78
C LYS A 14 -36.49 17.55 26.94
N GLU A 15 -35.88 16.37 26.87
CA GLU A 15 -34.78 16.08 25.95
C GLU A 15 -35.23 16.52 24.55
N ARG A 16 -34.67 17.64 24.08
CA ARG A 16 -34.74 18.01 22.68
C ARG A 16 -33.92 16.96 21.95
N LYS A 17 -34.60 15.97 21.36
CA LYS A 17 -34.03 15.19 20.26
C LYS A 17 -33.53 16.20 19.23
N LEU A 18 -32.21 16.37 19.16
CA LEU A 18 -31.60 16.98 18.01
C LEU A 18 -31.92 16.05 16.85
N ASP A 19 -32.81 16.50 15.96
CA ASP A 19 -32.97 15.88 14.65
C ASP A 19 -31.58 15.84 14.01
N SER A 20 -31.04 14.63 13.92
CA SER A 20 -29.78 14.36 13.24
C SER A 20 -30.00 14.60 11.75
N LYS A 21 -29.85 15.85 11.31
CA LYS A 21 -29.54 16.13 9.92
C LYS A 21 -28.28 15.34 9.61
N ALA A 22 -28.44 14.28 8.82
CA ALA A 22 -27.34 13.51 8.28
C ALA A 22 -26.35 14.52 7.69
N THR A 23 -25.19 14.66 8.34
CA THR A 23 -24.06 15.34 7.73
C THR A 23 -23.67 14.44 6.58
N GLU A 24 -23.99 14.82 5.35
CA GLU A 24 -23.46 14.16 4.16
C GLU A 24 -21.94 14.17 4.30
N SER A 25 -21.36 13.03 4.68
CA SER A 25 -19.92 12.85 4.74
C SER A 25 -19.44 12.77 3.30
N PHE A 26 -18.91 13.86 2.77
CA PHE A 26 -18.21 13.83 1.49
C PHE A 26 -16.95 12.98 1.67
N THR A 27 -16.93 11.80 1.05
CA THR A 27 -15.71 10.99 0.94
C THR A 27 -14.83 11.58 -0.15
N ILE A 28 -13.63 12.02 0.22
CA ILE A 28 -12.63 12.50 -0.73
C ILE A 28 -11.95 11.26 -1.32
N GLU A 29 -12.13 11.04 -2.62
CA GLU A 29 -11.46 9.98 -3.36
C GLU A 29 -10.13 10.48 -3.93
N TYR A 30 -9.11 9.62 -3.89
CA TYR A 30 -7.78 9.94 -4.40
C TYR A 30 -7.39 8.94 -5.48
N THR A 31 -6.79 9.43 -6.55
CA THR A 31 -6.08 8.57 -7.50
C THR A 31 -4.85 7.95 -6.84
N LEU A 32 -4.31 6.88 -7.45
CA LEU A 32 -3.09 6.24 -6.97
C LEU A 32 -1.90 7.21 -6.92
N GLN A 33 -1.83 8.16 -7.86
CA GLN A 33 -0.76 9.16 -7.91
C GLN A 33 -0.90 10.20 -6.80
N GLU A 34 -2.11 10.72 -6.56
CA GLU A 34 -2.34 11.68 -5.47
C GLU A 34 -2.07 11.04 -4.09
N ALA A 35 -2.49 9.79 -3.91
CA ALA A 35 -2.22 9.03 -2.70
C ALA A 35 -0.71 8.78 -2.49
N LEU A 36 0.04 8.56 -3.58
CA LEU A 36 1.51 8.50 -3.54
C LEU A 36 2.11 9.84 -3.14
N ASP A 37 1.63 10.95 -3.70
CA ASP A 37 2.19 12.29 -3.41
C ASP A 37 1.94 12.70 -1.95
N ILE A 38 0.79 12.33 -1.37
CA ILE A 38 0.54 12.48 0.07
C ILE A 38 1.53 11.64 0.89
N PHE A 39 1.68 10.36 0.53
CA PHE A 39 2.62 9.45 1.19
C PHE A 39 4.07 9.95 1.13
N LEU A 40 4.54 10.43 -0.02
CA LEU A 40 5.90 10.95 -0.18
C LEU A 40 6.14 12.19 0.67
N ARG A 41 5.17 13.11 0.77
CA ARG A 41 5.27 14.28 1.67
C ARG A 41 5.43 13.86 3.12
N ALA A 42 4.66 12.86 3.58
CA ALA A 42 4.83 12.29 4.91
C ALA A 42 6.22 11.67 5.10
N LYS A 43 6.72 10.90 4.12
CA LYS A 43 8.06 10.28 4.19
C LYS A 43 9.20 11.29 4.16
N VAL A 44 9.04 12.41 3.47
CA VAL A 44 9.98 13.53 3.54
C VAL A 44 10.00 14.13 4.95
N ALA A 45 8.83 14.35 5.56
CA ALA A 45 8.72 14.86 6.93
C ALA A 45 9.32 13.89 7.97
N GLU A 46 9.24 12.58 7.74
CA GLU A 46 9.90 11.54 8.55
C GLU A 46 11.42 11.45 8.34
N GLY A 47 11.99 12.19 7.40
CA GLY A 47 13.43 12.16 7.09
C GLY A 47 13.89 10.95 6.28
N VAL A 48 12.99 10.32 5.52
CA VAL A 48 13.35 9.19 4.65
C VAL A 48 14.30 9.64 3.54
N ARG A 49 15.37 8.86 3.31
CA ARG A 49 16.39 9.15 2.29
C ARG A 49 15.79 9.23 0.88
N GLN A 50 16.29 10.16 0.08
CA GLN A 50 15.87 10.38 -1.32
C GLN A 50 15.87 9.10 -2.18
N ARG A 51 16.88 8.24 -1.99
CA ARG A 51 16.92 6.94 -2.68
C ARG A 51 15.68 6.09 -2.38
N THR A 52 15.26 6.01 -1.12
CA THR A 52 14.10 5.23 -0.70
C THR A 52 12.80 5.84 -1.23
N LEU A 53 12.70 7.17 -1.27
CA LEU A 53 11.59 7.88 -1.93
C LEU A 53 11.48 7.49 -3.41
N GLY A 54 12.61 7.46 -4.11
CA GLY A 54 12.68 7.00 -5.50
C GLY A 54 12.19 5.57 -5.69
N GLU A 55 12.47 4.66 -4.74
CA GLU A 55 11.95 3.27 -4.80
C GLU A 55 10.43 3.20 -4.63
N TYR A 56 9.83 4.02 -3.76
CA TYR A 56 8.36 4.10 -3.64
C TYR A 56 7.71 4.52 -4.96
N VAL A 57 8.24 5.57 -5.60
CA VAL A 57 7.77 6.03 -6.92
C VAL A 57 7.92 4.93 -7.96
N ARG A 58 9.08 4.26 -7.99
CA ARG A 58 9.35 3.18 -8.95
C ARG A 58 8.34 2.03 -8.81
N HIS A 59 8.00 1.64 -7.59
CA HIS A 59 7.09 0.54 -7.34
C HIS A 59 5.63 0.89 -7.64
N ILE A 60 5.18 2.10 -7.33
CA ILE A 60 3.86 2.57 -7.77
C ILE A 60 3.79 2.62 -9.28
N ARG A 61 4.82 3.11 -9.98
CA ARG A 61 4.84 3.11 -11.44
C ARG A 61 4.61 1.70 -12.03
N TYR A 62 5.26 0.67 -11.49
CA TYR A 62 5.03 -0.71 -11.95
C TYR A 62 3.60 -1.22 -11.69
N LEU A 63 2.96 -0.75 -10.62
CA LEU A 63 1.55 -1.06 -10.35
C LEU A 63 0.65 -0.30 -11.32
N THR A 64 0.88 1.00 -11.54
CA THR A 64 0.13 1.82 -12.49
C THR A 64 0.22 1.27 -13.91
N GLU A 65 1.40 0.88 -14.38
CA GLU A 65 1.60 0.24 -15.70
C GLU A 65 0.78 -1.04 -15.85
N TYR A 66 0.70 -1.84 -14.78
CA TYR A 66 -0.14 -3.05 -14.77
C TYR A 66 -1.63 -2.68 -14.82
N LEU A 67 -2.07 -1.75 -13.96
CA LEU A 67 -3.47 -1.33 -13.89
C LEU A 67 -3.95 -0.71 -15.20
N SER A 68 -3.13 0.13 -15.86
CA SER A 68 -3.52 0.76 -17.12
C SER A 68 -3.78 -0.24 -18.25
N VAL A 69 -3.15 -1.40 -18.21
CA VAL A 69 -3.30 -2.44 -19.25
C VAL A 69 -4.42 -3.42 -18.90
N TYR A 70 -4.48 -3.88 -17.65
CA TYR A 70 -5.36 -4.98 -17.26
C TYR A 70 -6.62 -4.55 -16.51
N HIS A 71 -6.64 -3.32 -15.98
CA HIS A 71 -7.73 -2.76 -15.18
C HIS A 71 -7.99 -1.29 -15.57
N PRO A 72 -8.34 -1.00 -16.83
CA PRO A 72 -8.48 0.39 -17.33
C PRO A 72 -9.61 1.19 -16.64
N SER A 73 -10.52 0.52 -15.93
CA SER A 73 -11.56 1.15 -15.13
C SER A 73 -11.11 1.50 -13.70
N PHE A 74 -9.89 1.16 -13.32
CA PHE A 74 -9.32 1.53 -12.02
C PHE A 74 -9.05 3.03 -11.98
N ASN A 75 -9.68 3.75 -11.06
CA ASN A 75 -9.54 5.20 -10.95
C ASN A 75 -8.99 5.62 -9.59
N TYR A 76 -9.45 4.97 -8.51
CA TYR A 76 -9.17 5.44 -7.15
C TYR A 76 -8.36 4.42 -6.36
N VAL A 77 -7.54 4.92 -5.44
CA VAL A 77 -6.72 4.09 -4.53
C VAL A 77 -7.59 3.23 -3.60
N SER A 78 -8.81 3.69 -3.30
CA SER A 78 -9.84 2.99 -2.54
C SER A 78 -10.33 1.71 -3.24
N ASP A 79 -10.23 1.64 -4.58
CA ASP A 79 -10.57 0.45 -5.37
C ASP A 79 -9.53 -0.68 -5.22
N LEU A 80 -8.36 -0.41 -4.62
CA LEU A 80 -7.37 -1.44 -4.37
C LEU A 80 -7.96 -2.50 -3.44
N SER A 81 -7.94 -3.74 -3.90
CA SER A 81 -8.43 -4.89 -3.14
C SER A 81 -7.36 -5.96 -2.97
N PRO A 82 -7.47 -6.80 -1.93
CA PRO A 82 -6.58 -7.95 -1.79
C PRO A 82 -6.62 -8.91 -3.00
N SER A 83 -7.73 -9.00 -3.73
CA SER A 83 -7.83 -9.79 -4.97
C SER A 83 -6.98 -9.17 -6.07
N LEU A 84 -7.15 -7.88 -6.34
CA LEU A 84 -6.39 -7.15 -7.36
C LEU A 84 -4.87 -7.23 -7.11
N ILE A 85 -4.45 -7.14 -5.84
CA ILE A 85 -3.05 -7.29 -5.48
C ILE A 85 -2.54 -8.72 -5.77
N ARG A 86 -3.33 -9.76 -5.52
CA ARG A 86 -2.95 -11.15 -5.84
C ARG A 86 -2.86 -11.37 -7.35
N GLU A 87 -3.72 -10.72 -8.13
CA GLU A 87 -3.61 -10.71 -9.59
C GLU A 87 -2.32 -10.03 -10.05
N TYR A 88 -1.99 -8.87 -9.48
CA TYR A 88 -0.72 -8.17 -9.75
C TYR A 88 0.51 -9.01 -9.40
N ILE A 89 0.46 -9.76 -8.29
CA ILE A 89 1.52 -10.71 -7.91
C ILE A 89 1.66 -11.80 -8.96
N THR A 90 0.54 -12.39 -9.39
CA THR A 90 0.50 -13.47 -10.38
C THR A 90 1.04 -12.99 -11.73
N PHE A 91 0.63 -11.79 -12.16
CA PHE A 91 1.18 -11.13 -13.33
C PHE A 91 2.69 -10.92 -13.21
N SER A 92 3.16 -10.37 -12.07
CA SER A 92 4.58 -10.09 -11.85
C SER A 92 5.45 -11.35 -11.89
N LYS A 93 4.91 -12.50 -11.44
CA LYS A 93 5.58 -13.80 -11.48
C LYS A 93 5.72 -14.34 -12.90
N ASN A 94 4.73 -14.08 -13.76
CA ASN A 94 4.66 -14.64 -15.11
C ASN A 94 5.20 -13.68 -16.19
N LYS A 95 5.35 -12.39 -15.88
CA LYS A 95 5.88 -11.39 -16.81
C LYS A 95 7.35 -11.68 -17.10
N LYS A 96 7.67 -11.93 -18.38
CA LYS A 96 9.04 -12.01 -18.88
C LYS A 96 9.74 -10.66 -18.75
N ALA A 97 11.02 -10.68 -18.38
CA ALA A 97 11.80 -9.46 -18.33
C ALA A 97 11.96 -8.86 -19.74
N TYR A 98 11.74 -7.55 -19.86
CA TYR A 98 11.77 -6.80 -21.12
C TYR A 98 10.80 -7.31 -22.20
N ALA A 99 9.68 -7.92 -21.79
CA ALA A 99 8.62 -8.31 -22.73
C ALA A 99 8.21 -7.14 -23.63
N GLY A 100 8.27 -7.32 -24.96
CA GLY A 100 7.99 -6.29 -25.96
C GLY A 100 9.21 -5.53 -26.49
N ASP A 101 10.43 -5.85 -26.02
CA ASP A 101 11.69 -5.36 -26.59
C ASP A 101 12.44 -6.54 -27.21
N GLU A 102 12.33 -6.71 -28.54
CA GLU A 102 12.89 -7.86 -29.26
C GLU A 102 14.41 -8.08 -29.02
N GLN A 103 15.13 -7.01 -28.67
CA GLN A 103 16.58 -7.05 -28.44
C GLN A 103 16.95 -7.39 -26.99
N ARG A 104 16.02 -7.21 -26.04
CA ARG A 104 16.28 -7.38 -24.61
C ARG A 104 15.37 -8.39 -23.93
N GLU A 105 14.33 -8.89 -24.59
CA GLU A 105 13.40 -9.87 -24.03
C GLU A 105 14.18 -11.07 -23.53
N LYS A 106 14.01 -11.36 -22.23
CA LYS A 106 14.58 -12.55 -21.61
C LYS A 106 13.50 -13.58 -21.40
N THR A 107 13.90 -14.85 -21.44
CA THR A 107 13.05 -15.97 -21.02
C THR A 107 12.79 -15.97 -19.52
N THR A 108 13.61 -15.27 -18.73
CA THR A 108 13.50 -15.21 -17.27
C THR A 108 12.41 -14.24 -16.81
N THR A 109 11.67 -14.66 -15.79
CA THR A 109 10.68 -13.82 -15.12
C THR A 109 11.29 -13.10 -13.92
N LEU A 110 10.50 -12.26 -13.26
CA LEU A 110 10.95 -11.51 -12.09
C LEU A 110 11.22 -12.45 -10.90
N SER A 111 12.38 -12.28 -10.25
CA SER A 111 12.71 -13.07 -9.07
C SER A 111 11.69 -12.89 -7.95
N VAL A 112 11.45 -13.94 -7.17
CA VAL A 112 10.55 -13.90 -6.00
C VAL A 112 11.00 -12.83 -5.00
N ASN A 113 12.31 -12.66 -4.80
CA ASN A 113 12.85 -11.62 -3.92
C ASN A 113 12.48 -10.22 -4.41
N THR A 114 12.60 -9.95 -5.72
CA THR A 114 12.21 -8.66 -6.31
C THR A 114 10.72 -8.39 -6.14
N ILE A 115 9.86 -9.41 -6.32
CA ILE A 115 8.41 -9.28 -6.07
C ILE A 115 8.16 -8.95 -4.60
N ASN A 116 8.80 -9.65 -3.67
CA ASN A 116 8.67 -9.41 -2.23
C ASN A 116 9.13 -8.00 -1.82
N ILE A 117 10.17 -7.46 -2.45
CA ILE A 117 10.60 -6.06 -2.23
C ILE A 117 9.50 -5.08 -2.64
N ARG A 118 8.87 -5.28 -3.81
CA ARG A 118 7.73 -4.46 -4.25
C ARG A 118 6.57 -4.57 -3.27
N LEU A 119 6.21 -5.78 -2.85
CA LEU A 119 5.14 -6.01 -1.87
C LEU A 119 5.41 -5.36 -0.53
N ARG A 120 6.67 -5.32 -0.07
CA ARG A 120 7.03 -4.62 1.17
C ARG A 120 6.67 -3.14 1.08
N THR A 121 7.02 -2.48 -0.02
CA THR A 121 6.71 -1.06 -0.20
C THR A 121 5.21 -0.82 -0.31
N LEU A 122 4.49 -1.65 -1.07
CA LEU A 122 3.04 -1.55 -1.21
C LEU A 122 2.34 -1.77 0.14
N ARG A 123 2.84 -2.69 0.96
CA ARG A 123 2.34 -2.92 2.32
C ARG A 123 2.48 -1.68 3.20
N THR A 124 3.63 -1.00 3.13
CA THR A 124 3.86 0.25 3.86
C THR A 124 2.89 1.34 3.40
N MET A 125 2.67 1.49 2.09
CA MET A 125 1.76 2.50 1.53
C MET A 125 0.29 2.21 1.87
N CYS A 126 -0.20 0.98 1.65
CA CYS A 126 -1.58 0.61 1.99
C CYS A 126 -1.87 0.71 3.50
N LYS A 127 -0.86 0.46 4.35
CA LYS A 127 -1.00 0.70 5.79
C LYS A 127 -1.16 2.19 6.08
N PHE A 128 -0.28 3.02 5.51
CA PHE A 128 -0.35 4.48 5.66
C PHE A 128 -1.68 5.05 5.16
N TRP A 129 -2.13 4.67 3.95
CA TRP A 129 -3.39 5.17 3.40
C TRP A 129 -4.60 4.81 4.26
N PHE A 130 -4.61 3.62 4.85
CA PHE A 130 -5.64 3.24 5.80
C PHE A 130 -5.57 4.07 7.10
N GLU A 131 -4.38 4.23 7.67
CA GLU A 131 -4.20 4.96 8.94
C GLU A 131 -4.50 6.46 8.81
N GLU A 132 -4.27 7.05 7.64
CA GLU A 132 -4.60 8.45 7.31
C GLU A 132 -6.04 8.63 6.78
N GLY A 133 -6.84 7.56 6.70
CA GLY A 133 -8.23 7.63 6.23
C GLY A 133 -8.38 7.91 4.72
N ILE A 134 -7.34 7.69 3.92
CA ILE A 134 -7.34 7.79 2.46
C ILE A 134 -8.06 6.58 1.84
N THR A 135 -7.90 5.40 2.43
CA THR A 135 -8.64 4.19 2.04
C THR A 135 -9.48 3.68 3.21
N PRO A 136 -10.68 3.12 2.96
CA PRO A 136 -11.53 2.58 4.02
C PRO A 136 -10.92 1.34 4.70
N ASP A 137 -10.10 0.58 3.98
CA ASP A 137 -9.46 -0.65 4.44
C ASP A 137 -7.99 -0.72 4.01
N ASN A 138 -7.22 -1.59 4.68
CA ASN A 138 -5.86 -1.92 4.27
C ASN A 138 -5.84 -3.15 3.36
N SER A 139 -5.74 -2.93 2.06
CA SER A 139 -5.76 -3.97 1.00
C SER A 139 -4.60 -4.97 1.09
N MET A 140 -3.51 -4.62 1.79
CA MET A 140 -2.34 -5.47 1.98
C MET A 140 -2.36 -6.28 3.28
N LYS A 141 -3.35 -6.09 4.16
CA LYS A 141 -3.41 -6.69 5.51
C LYS A 141 -3.19 -8.21 5.52
N ASN A 142 -3.81 -8.92 4.57
CA ASN A 142 -3.80 -10.38 4.50
C ASN A 142 -2.95 -10.94 3.35
N ILE A 143 -2.11 -10.12 2.72
CA ILE A 143 -1.21 -10.55 1.64
C ILE A 143 0.08 -11.06 2.26
N LYS A 144 0.43 -12.34 2.04
CA LYS A 144 1.69 -12.92 2.52
C LYS A 144 2.80 -12.71 1.48
N ASN A 145 4.05 -12.76 1.95
CA ASN A 145 5.20 -12.81 1.04
C ASN A 145 5.20 -14.14 0.29
N LEU A 146 5.74 -14.12 -0.92
CA LEU A 146 5.96 -15.32 -1.71
C LEU A 146 7.08 -16.15 -1.06
N LYS A 147 6.90 -17.47 -1.06
CA LYS A 147 7.91 -18.42 -0.60
C LYS A 147 8.88 -18.74 -1.73
N LEU A 148 10.14 -19.00 -1.36
CA LEU A 148 11.17 -19.56 -2.22
C LEU A 148 11.31 -21.04 -1.89
N ASP A 149 11.39 -21.90 -2.89
CA ASP A 149 11.53 -23.36 -2.70
C ASP A 149 12.99 -23.76 -2.42
N ALA A 150 13.96 -22.90 -2.76
CA ALA A 150 15.37 -23.05 -2.41
C ALA A 150 15.94 -21.67 -2.05
N GLU A 151 16.70 -21.60 -0.95
CA GLU A 151 17.52 -20.44 -0.66
C GLU A 151 18.67 -20.44 -1.68
N GLU A 152 18.60 -19.57 -2.70
CA GLU A 152 19.79 -19.21 -3.46
C GLU A 152 20.71 -18.42 -2.51
N GLU A 153 21.46 -19.14 -1.66
CA GLU A 153 22.55 -18.52 -0.92
C GLU A 153 23.51 -17.90 -1.92
N VAL A 154 23.76 -16.60 -1.76
CA VAL A 154 24.84 -15.95 -2.48
C VAL A 154 26.13 -16.57 -1.97
N LYS A 155 26.69 -17.49 -2.75
CA LYS A 155 27.96 -18.14 -2.42
C LYS A 155 29.01 -17.05 -2.19
N GLY A 156 29.63 -17.07 -1.02
CA GLY A 156 30.81 -16.24 -0.76
C GLY A 156 31.96 -16.62 -1.70
N PHE A 157 32.92 -15.71 -1.85
CA PHE A 157 34.12 -16.03 -2.62
C PHE A 157 34.89 -17.19 -1.98
N SER A 158 35.37 -18.14 -2.79
CA SER A 158 36.34 -19.13 -2.32
C SER A 158 37.71 -18.51 -2.10
N ASP A 159 38.58 -19.19 -1.35
CA ASP A 159 39.95 -18.74 -1.15
C ASP A 159 40.70 -18.56 -2.48
N GLU A 160 40.42 -19.39 -3.49
CA GLU A 160 40.99 -19.23 -4.84
C GLU A 160 40.49 -17.97 -5.54
N GLU A 161 39.19 -17.68 -5.44
CA GLU A 161 38.58 -16.47 -6.03
C GLU A 161 39.11 -15.20 -5.34
N VAL A 162 39.27 -15.23 -4.02
CA VAL A 162 39.87 -14.13 -3.26
C VAL A 162 41.33 -13.92 -3.67
N THR A 163 42.10 -14.99 -3.84
CA THR A 163 43.50 -14.92 -4.29
C THR A 163 43.61 -14.32 -5.69
N MET A 164 42.73 -14.73 -6.63
CA MET A 164 42.64 -14.13 -7.97
C MET A 164 42.28 -12.64 -7.94
N ILE A 165 41.36 -12.23 -7.07
CA ILE A 165 40.95 -10.81 -6.97
C ILE A 165 42.08 -9.95 -6.38
N LEU A 166 42.81 -10.49 -5.40
CA LEU A 166 43.83 -9.75 -4.65
C LEU A 166 45.23 -9.83 -5.29
N ASN A 167 45.41 -10.58 -6.38
CA ASN A 167 46.71 -10.81 -7.04
C ASN A 167 47.82 -11.22 -6.07
N TYR A 168 47.50 -12.11 -5.12
CA TYR A 168 48.49 -12.78 -4.28
C TYR A 168 48.99 -14.06 -4.94
#